data_AF-A0A849W9N6-F1
#
_entry.id   AF-A0A849W9N6-F1
#
_cell.length_a   1.000
_cell.length_b   1.000
_cell.length_c   1.000
_cell.angle_alpha   90.00
_cell.angle_beta   90.00
_cell.angle_gamma   90.00
#
_symmetry.space_group_name_H-M   'P 1'
#
loop_
_entity.id
_entity.type
_entity.pdbx_description
1 polymer ?
#
loop_
_entity_poly.entity_id
_entity_poly.type
_entity_poly.pdbx_seq_one_letter_code
_entity_poly.pdbx_strand_id
1 'polypeptide(L)'
;MKKNIAIGLGLVFFCAAFVILVFLPQDSSFLFNKPPDVKHSPQEKASVKITPVSLKYAHNTGDHFIYDFSYNTNGSMSDTKAEKPGYSPLAFKLQGKLHKKVYEVKEEGAFIGYSIMTSGILLGEADKETAQRYIEALKTEVYVVVNNMGFSKRWYFPQSIPGNLSNIVKSLLLNAQVILPETALVEWTTEETDQNGFYRAQYSLKEDGKIHKKKLEYVESIEGLKIYSCNSSSTIDFHQKDGYIDKIAFEEQVQYQAINIITNVNIKIDMSLETKTNDAALAGTLQSKLKKESYTISASSSIEGQEEMERMMLRKRIGNMTWKDFAEKIQNAKDRKDCPELILQLKAWMQLNPTKLYMAAQKILESKELTPGVYSMIRALGSVEPHGQDVLVDVLKKKSENQEYVYESLRCLSLVNKPTNATIEIFQDLSKNHKDETIKSTALLGLGSLASRFIEESPEKAALIVYDLEQKLQSSSDKSEKIRLIDSLGNAGSASSLPYLANLIQDKDIAIRGSALLALRSINDSRADDLLTNTIKENKDYATLRNALDAIEYRQPNATLFSAVKQKVTEEKSEELKIRQIKILWNMRKAFPEAEIIVRGYANNDPSEKVKNNAKAMMLSSGVRY
;
A
#
# COMPACT_ATOMS: atom_id res chain seq x y z
N MET A 1 1.82 19.16 28.77
CA MET A 1 2.56 18.17 27.94
C MET A 1 1.69 17.32 26.98
N LYS A 2 0.34 17.39 27.00
CA LYS A 2 -0.53 16.64 26.07
C LYS A 2 -0.87 17.33 24.73
N LYS A 3 -0.40 18.57 24.49
CA LYS A 3 -0.69 19.33 23.25
C LYS A 3 0.31 19.13 22.10
N ASN A 4 1.53 18.69 22.38
CA ASN A 4 2.59 18.58 21.35
C ASN A 4 2.56 17.25 20.56
N ILE A 5 1.58 16.38 20.82
CA ILE A 5 1.53 15.01 20.29
C ILE A 5 0.82 14.96 18.92
N ALA A 6 -0.12 15.87 18.66
CA ALA A 6 -1.00 15.84 17.49
C ALA A 6 -0.46 16.58 16.25
N ILE A 7 0.62 17.35 16.41
CA ILE A 7 0.88 18.49 15.51
C ILE A 7 1.99 18.20 14.50
N GLY A 8 2.95 17.36 14.90
CA GLY A 8 3.86 16.70 13.96
C GLY A 8 3.21 15.61 13.11
N LEU A 9 1.88 15.38 13.21
CA LEU A 9 1.12 14.49 12.32
C LEU A 9 0.42 15.27 11.20
N GLY A 10 0.13 16.57 11.39
CA GLY A 10 -0.64 17.34 10.41
C GLY A 10 0.09 17.63 9.11
N LEU A 11 1.36 17.97 9.19
CA LEU A 11 2.21 18.14 8.00
C LEU A 11 2.60 16.82 7.35
N VAL A 12 2.48 15.72 8.09
CA VAL A 12 2.79 14.36 7.64
C VAL A 12 1.66 13.80 6.79
N PHE A 13 0.41 14.08 7.18
CA PHE A 13 -0.78 13.74 6.39
C PHE A 13 -1.07 14.70 5.24
N PHE A 14 -0.33 15.82 5.14
CA PHE A 14 -0.42 16.71 3.97
C PHE A 14 0.13 16.05 2.69
N CYS A 15 0.96 15.01 2.83
CA CYS A 15 1.77 14.50 1.71
C CYS A 15 2.02 12.99 1.72
N ALA A 16 1.81 12.25 2.82
CA ALA A 16 2.12 10.82 2.86
C ALA A 16 0.94 10.00 3.40
N ALA A 17 0.09 9.53 2.49
CA ALA A 17 -0.66 8.32 2.73
C ALA A 17 0.27 7.13 2.51
N PHE A 18 1.22 6.87 3.41
CA PHE A 18 1.86 5.55 3.54
C PHE A 18 2.65 5.44 4.86
N VAL A 19 2.13 4.64 5.79
CA VAL A 19 2.95 3.88 6.75
C VAL A 19 2.27 2.51 6.90
N ILE A 20 2.96 1.51 6.35
CA ILE A 20 2.87 0.06 6.55
C ILE A 20 1.78 -0.45 7.50
N LEU A 21 0.84 -1.21 6.92
CA LEU A 21 -0.05 -2.18 7.57
C LEU A 21 0.77 -3.32 8.22
N VAL A 22 0.70 -3.45 9.55
CA VAL A 22 0.64 -4.77 10.21
C VAL A 22 -0.30 -4.64 11.42
N PHE A 23 -1.26 -5.56 11.51
CA PHE A 23 -2.27 -5.83 12.56
C PHE A 23 -3.69 -5.21 12.41
N LEU A 24 -4.55 -5.95 11.68
CA LEU A 24 -5.97 -6.38 11.91
C LEU A 24 -7.04 -5.39 12.46
N PRO A 25 -8.35 -5.73 12.41
CA PRO A 25 -9.26 -6.07 11.30
C PRO A 25 -10.36 -4.98 11.11
N GLN A 26 -11.08 -5.03 9.99
CA GLN A 26 -12.11 -4.06 9.58
C GLN A 26 -13.53 -4.53 9.92
N ASP A 27 -14.36 -3.68 10.53
CA ASP A 27 -15.80 -3.63 10.28
C ASP A 27 -16.48 -2.42 10.98
N SER A 28 -17.20 -1.60 10.22
CA SER A 28 -18.57 -1.16 10.52
C SER A 28 -19.12 -0.22 9.44
N SER A 29 -20.25 -0.62 8.88
CA SER A 29 -21.12 0.10 7.95
C SER A 29 -21.91 1.20 8.63
N PHE A 30 -22.00 2.39 8.03
CA PHE A 30 -23.00 3.40 8.39
C PHE A 30 -24.02 3.55 7.27
N LEU A 31 -25.30 3.52 7.68
CA LEU A 31 -26.50 3.68 6.87
C LEU A 31 -26.63 5.15 6.40
N PHE A 32 -26.68 5.37 5.09
CA PHE A 32 -27.16 6.63 4.53
C PHE A 32 -28.67 6.54 4.30
N ASN A 33 -29.44 7.35 5.03
CA ASN A 33 -30.81 7.67 4.65
C ASN A 33 -30.76 8.61 3.44
N LYS A 34 -31.31 8.15 2.32
CA LYS A 34 -31.52 8.91 1.10
C LYS A 34 -32.64 9.94 1.35
N PRO A 35 -32.43 11.26 1.18
CA PRO A 35 -33.54 12.21 1.13
C PRO A 35 -34.33 12.02 -0.18
N PRO A 36 -35.64 12.33 -0.21
CA PRO A 36 -36.49 12.09 -1.36
C PRO A 36 -36.09 12.93 -2.58
N ASP A 37 -36.12 12.27 -3.75
CA ASP A 37 -35.98 12.89 -5.07
C ASP A 37 -37.02 13.99 -5.28
N VAL A 38 -36.60 15.25 -5.21
CA VAL A 38 -37.37 16.38 -5.77
C VAL A 38 -36.92 16.54 -7.21
N LYS A 39 -37.72 16.01 -8.14
CA LYS A 39 -37.60 16.30 -9.57
C LYS A 39 -37.86 17.79 -9.81
N HIS A 40 -36.81 18.58 -9.97
CA HIS A 40 -36.90 19.84 -10.68
C HIS A 40 -36.51 19.60 -12.14
N SER A 41 -37.50 19.70 -13.03
CA SER A 41 -37.30 19.76 -14.47
C SER A 41 -36.38 20.94 -14.81
N PRO A 42 -35.23 20.75 -15.47
CA PRO A 42 -34.45 21.87 -15.96
C PRO A 42 -35.21 22.52 -17.12
N GLN A 43 -35.55 23.81 -16.98
CA GLN A 43 -35.89 24.65 -18.12
C GLN A 43 -34.68 24.69 -19.05
N GLU A 44 -34.84 24.21 -20.28
CA GLU A 44 -33.88 24.39 -21.37
C GLU A 44 -33.63 25.88 -21.59
N LYS A 45 -32.47 26.36 -21.13
CA LYS A 45 -31.90 27.60 -21.64
C LYS A 45 -31.28 27.30 -23.01
N ALA A 46 -31.71 28.06 -24.01
CA ALA A 46 -31.20 27.99 -25.37
C ALA A 46 -29.67 27.97 -25.39
N SER A 47 -29.09 26.91 -25.97
CA SER A 47 -27.65 26.73 -26.10
C SER A 47 -27.10 27.64 -27.20
N VAL A 48 -26.33 28.64 -26.80
CA VAL A 48 -25.46 29.36 -27.73
C VAL A 48 -24.36 28.40 -28.16
N LYS A 49 -24.19 28.20 -29.47
CA LYS A 49 -23.15 27.30 -30.01
C LYS A 49 -21.77 27.97 -29.86
N ILE A 50 -21.04 27.62 -28.81
CA ILE A 50 -19.62 27.94 -28.66
C ILE A 50 -18.86 27.24 -29.81
N THR A 51 -18.05 27.99 -30.55
CA THR A 51 -17.22 27.41 -31.62
C THR A 51 -15.95 26.83 -31.02
N PRO A 52 -15.57 25.57 -31.33
CA PRO A 52 -14.33 24.99 -30.85
C PRO A 52 -13.11 25.82 -31.29
N VAL A 53 -12.19 26.09 -30.36
CA VAL A 53 -10.94 26.83 -30.62
C VAL A 53 -9.75 25.90 -30.42
N SER A 54 -8.75 25.99 -31.30
CA SER A 54 -7.49 25.27 -31.16
C SER A 54 -6.63 25.93 -30.08
N LEU A 55 -6.57 25.34 -28.89
CA LEU A 55 -5.77 25.80 -27.76
C LEU A 55 -4.42 25.08 -27.74
N LYS A 56 -3.30 25.81 -27.75
CA LYS A 56 -1.95 25.22 -27.71
C LYS A 56 -1.01 26.08 -26.90
N TYR A 57 -0.09 25.44 -26.17
CA TYR A 57 1.04 26.15 -25.56
C TYR A 57 2.03 26.58 -26.63
N ALA A 58 2.51 27.82 -26.55
CA ALA A 58 3.54 28.37 -27.45
C ALA A 58 4.78 28.78 -26.64
N HIS A 59 5.41 27.79 -26.01
CA HIS A 59 6.64 28.01 -25.26
C HIS A 59 7.82 28.33 -26.16
N ASN A 60 8.59 29.34 -25.79
CA ASN A 60 9.88 29.64 -26.41
C ASN A 60 11.00 29.40 -25.39
N THR A 61 12.12 28.88 -25.87
CA THR A 61 13.33 28.81 -25.04
C THR A 61 13.68 30.22 -24.57
N GLY A 62 13.98 30.37 -23.28
CA GLY A 62 14.23 31.66 -22.65
C GLY A 62 12.99 32.33 -22.07
N ASP A 63 11.77 31.85 -22.34
CA ASP A 63 10.58 32.45 -21.72
C ASP A 63 10.67 32.41 -20.19
N HIS A 64 10.48 33.56 -19.57
CA HIS A 64 10.43 33.72 -18.12
C HIS A 64 9.15 34.42 -17.72
N PHE A 65 8.29 33.67 -17.03
CA PHE A 65 7.04 34.14 -16.46
C PHE A 65 7.21 34.36 -14.96
N ILE A 66 6.68 35.47 -14.46
CA ILE A 66 6.55 35.75 -13.03
C ILE A 66 5.06 35.88 -12.72
N TYR A 67 4.57 34.98 -11.87
CA TYR A 67 3.21 34.99 -11.38
C TYR A 67 3.18 35.50 -9.95
N ASP A 68 2.27 36.42 -9.66
CA ASP A 68 1.81 36.62 -8.29
C ASP A 68 0.95 35.42 -7.91
N PHE A 69 1.30 34.72 -6.82
CA PHE A 69 0.57 33.53 -6.42
C PHE A 69 0.27 33.47 -4.93
N SER A 70 -0.85 32.82 -4.62
CA SER A 70 -1.20 32.37 -3.29
C SER A 70 -1.62 30.91 -3.32
N TYR A 71 -1.16 30.16 -2.32
CA TYR A 71 -1.56 28.80 -2.04
C TYR A 71 -1.96 28.70 -0.58
N ASN A 72 -3.23 28.44 -0.34
CA ASN A 72 -3.80 28.36 0.99
C ASN A 72 -4.45 27.01 1.15
N THR A 73 -4.07 26.31 2.21
CA THR A 73 -4.73 25.09 2.63
C THR A 73 -5.13 25.21 4.08
N ASN A 74 -6.33 24.75 4.37
CA ASN A 74 -6.83 24.64 5.73
C ASN A 74 -7.62 23.35 5.87
N GLY A 75 -7.76 22.87 7.10
CA GLY A 75 -8.43 21.61 7.31
C GLY A 75 -8.43 21.14 8.74
N SER A 76 -8.90 19.91 8.91
CA SER A 76 -8.89 19.24 10.19
C SER A 76 -8.60 17.76 10.00
N MET A 77 -7.93 17.19 11.00
CA MET A 77 -7.77 15.75 11.13
C MET A 77 -8.45 15.26 12.39
N SER A 78 -9.09 14.10 12.31
CA SER A 78 -9.65 13.38 13.45
C SER A 78 -9.20 11.92 13.43
N ASP A 79 -8.73 11.44 14.58
CA ASP A 79 -8.42 10.02 14.78
C ASP A 79 -9.69 9.28 15.21
N THR A 80 -10.13 8.32 14.41
CA THR A 80 -11.33 7.52 14.63
C THR A 80 -11.18 6.52 15.78
N LYS A 81 -9.95 6.23 16.24
CA LYS A 81 -9.67 5.36 17.38
C LYS A 81 -9.41 6.10 18.68
N ALA A 82 -9.36 7.43 18.67
CA ALA A 82 -9.17 8.20 19.89
C ALA A 82 -10.40 8.10 20.81
N GLU A 83 -10.19 7.81 22.10
CA GLU A 83 -11.26 7.75 23.13
C GLU A 83 -12.09 9.04 23.23
N LYS A 84 -11.53 10.16 22.76
CA LYS A 84 -12.24 11.43 22.55
C LYS A 84 -11.89 11.97 21.15
N PRO A 85 -12.86 12.19 20.26
CA PRO A 85 -12.60 12.79 18.95
C PRO A 85 -12.02 14.20 19.14
N GLY A 86 -10.72 14.36 18.92
CA GLY A 86 -10.04 15.64 18.88
C GLY A 86 -9.81 16.06 17.43
N TYR A 87 -10.11 17.31 17.10
CA TYR A 87 -9.77 17.88 15.79
C TYR A 87 -8.44 18.60 15.88
N SER A 88 -7.47 18.19 15.08
CA SER A 88 -6.19 18.90 14.94
C SER A 88 -6.27 19.80 13.71
N PRO A 89 -6.09 21.13 13.86
CA PRO A 89 -6.14 22.04 12.72
C PRO A 89 -4.96 21.79 11.78
N LEU A 90 -5.25 21.84 10.49
CA LEU A 90 -4.27 21.79 9.41
C LEU A 90 -4.25 23.17 8.74
N ALA A 91 -3.07 23.76 8.58
CA ALA A 91 -2.92 25.02 7.86
C ALA A 91 -1.55 25.14 7.21
N PHE A 92 -1.52 25.29 5.89
CA PHE A 92 -0.34 25.71 5.14
C PHE A 92 -0.71 26.90 4.25
N LYS A 93 0.00 28.02 4.40
CA LYS A 93 -0.17 29.19 3.52
C LYS A 93 1.18 29.62 2.98
N LEU A 94 1.19 29.88 1.68
CA LEU A 94 2.34 30.33 0.94
C LEU A 94 1.89 31.41 -0.05
N GLN A 95 2.58 32.55 -0.04
CA GLN A 95 2.30 33.67 -0.94
C GLN A 95 3.63 34.25 -1.43
N GLY A 96 3.66 34.72 -2.67
CA GLY A 96 4.86 35.32 -3.23
C GLY A 96 4.88 35.31 -4.75
N LYS A 97 6.08 35.23 -5.32
CA LYS A 97 6.29 35.18 -6.77
C LYS A 97 6.69 33.78 -7.20
N LEU A 98 5.92 33.18 -8.09
CA LEU A 98 6.25 31.93 -8.76
C LEU A 98 6.96 32.27 -10.06
N HIS A 99 8.23 31.92 -10.14
CA HIS A 99 9.02 32.05 -11.36
C HIS A 99 8.88 30.75 -12.15
N LYS A 100 8.53 30.86 -13.43
CA LYS A 100 8.50 29.75 -14.40
C LYS A 100 9.44 30.10 -15.55
N LYS A 101 10.48 29.29 -15.75
CA LYS A 101 11.51 29.51 -16.79
C LYS A 101 11.56 28.34 -17.76
N VAL A 102 11.50 28.62 -19.05
CA VAL A 102 11.58 27.60 -20.11
C VAL A 102 13.02 27.47 -20.59
N TYR A 103 13.66 26.35 -20.28
CA TYR A 103 15.07 26.12 -20.58
C TYR A 103 15.32 25.46 -21.94
N GLU A 104 14.44 24.54 -22.35
CA GLU A 104 14.51 23.85 -23.63
C GLU A 104 13.08 23.60 -24.12
N VAL A 105 12.85 23.74 -25.43
CA VAL A 105 11.62 23.35 -26.11
C VAL A 105 11.98 22.32 -27.18
N LYS A 106 11.28 21.18 -27.19
CA LYS A 106 11.46 20.05 -28.11
C LYS A 106 10.12 19.72 -28.76
N GLU A 107 10.13 18.90 -29.80
CA GLU A 107 8.91 18.51 -30.52
C GLU A 107 7.82 17.93 -29.62
N GLU A 108 8.18 17.22 -28.55
CA GLU A 108 7.21 16.58 -27.65
C GLU A 108 6.86 17.39 -26.40
N GLY A 109 7.51 18.55 -26.16
CA GLY A 109 7.30 19.30 -24.92
C GLY A 109 8.38 20.32 -24.55
N ALA A 110 8.41 20.71 -23.28
CA ALA A 110 9.34 21.69 -22.75
C ALA A 110 9.97 21.26 -21.42
N PHE A 111 11.19 21.73 -21.16
CA PHE A 111 11.87 21.59 -19.89
C PHE A 111 11.77 22.90 -19.12
N ILE A 112 11.12 22.86 -17.96
CA ILE A 112 10.71 24.06 -17.22
C ILE A 112 11.30 24.02 -15.80
N GLY A 113 11.89 25.14 -15.37
CA GLY A 113 12.27 25.35 -13.97
C GLY A 113 11.25 26.23 -13.24
N TYR A 114 10.91 25.84 -12.01
CA TYR A 114 10.04 26.58 -11.10
C TYR A 114 10.79 26.94 -9.82
N SER A 115 10.67 28.18 -9.37
CA SER A 115 11.13 28.61 -8.05
C SER A 115 10.14 29.58 -7.43
N ILE A 116 10.12 29.65 -6.10
CA ILE A 116 9.17 30.46 -5.35
C ILE A 116 9.94 31.46 -4.49
N MET A 117 9.73 32.75 -4.76
CA MET A 117 10.22 33.84 -3.94
C MET A 117 9.12 34.25 -2.96
N THR A 118 9.33 34.00 -1.68
CA THR A 118 8.37 34.33 -0.62
C THR A 118 9.06 35.01 0.56
N SER A 119 8.34 35.88 1.26
CA SER A 119 8.78 36.51 2.51
C SER A 119 8.28 35.79 3.75
N GLY A 120 7.42 34.77 3.61
CA GLY A 120 6.84 34.08 4.76
C GLY A 120 5.98 32.88 4.37
N ILE A 121 6.07 31.83 5.19
CA ILE A 121 5.19 30.67 5.12
C ILE A 121 4.46 30.53 6.45
N LEU A 122 3.17 30.18 6.41
CA LEU A 122 2.47 29.69 7.58
C LEU A 122 2.45 28.18 7.51
N LEU A 123 3.01 27.52 8.52
CA LEU A 123 3.19 26.06 8.53
C LEU A 123 2.77 25.48 9.87
N GLY A 124 1.46 25.35 10.11
CA GLY A 124 0.95 24.85 11.39
C GLY A 124 1.64 25.46 12.63
N GLU A 125 2.11 24.61 13.55
CA GLU A 125 2.99 25.01 14.67
C GLU A 125 4.47 24.68 14.43
N ALA A 126 4.97 24.69 13.19
CA ALA A 126 6.41 24.54 12.99
C ALA A 126 7.19 25.68 13.63
N ASP A 127 8.38 25.35 14.14
CA ASP A 127 9.30 26.35 14.66
C ASP A 127 9.78 27.31 13.56
N LYS A 128 10.21 28.49 13.98
CA LYS A 128 10.68 29.55 13.07
C LYS A 128 11.88 29.12 12.23
N GLU A 129 12.69 28.19 12.74
CA GLU A 129 13.88 27.70 12.05
C GLU A 129 13.51 26.87 10.82
N THR A 130 12.54 25.97 10.97
CA THR A 130 11.98 25.15 9.88
C THR A 130 11.34 26.03 8.82
N ALA A 131 10.55 27.02 9.22
CA ALA A 131 9.96 27.99 8.29
C ALA A 131 11.03 28.74 7.48
N GLN A 132 12.09 29.21 8.14
CA GLN A 132 13.18 29.91 7.45
C GLN A 132 13.94 28.99 6.49
N ARG A 133 14.19 27.73 6.88
CA ARG A 133 14.82 26.73 6.01
C ARG A 133 14.00 26.48 4.75
N TYR A 134 12.67 26.45 4.87
CA TYR A 134 11.79 26.26 3.71
C TYR A 134 11.77 27.50 2.80
N ILE A 135 11.75 28.70 3.37
CA ILE A 135 11.85 29.95 2.59
C ILE A 135 13.13 29.96 1.75
N GLU A 136 14.26 29.57 2.34
CA GLU A 136 15.52 29.49 1.59
C GLU A 136 15.49 28.37 0.53
N ALA A 137 14.97 27.19 0.87
CA ALA A 137 14.89 26.07 -0.06
C ALA A 137 13.99 26.37 -1.28
N LEU A 138 12.87 27.09 -1.09
CA LEU A 138 11.93 27.47 -2.16
C LEU A 138 12.54 28.38 -3.24
N LYS A 139 13.66 29.06 -2.95
CA LYS A 139 14.41 29.85 -3.94
C LYS A 139 15.14 28.96 -4.96
N THR A 140 15.36 27.69 -4.62
CA THR A 140 16.03 26.72 -5.48
C THR A 140 15.05 26.23 -6.55
N GLU A 141 15.51 26.14 -7.79
CA GLU A 141 14.67 25.71 -8.90
C GLU A 141 14.41 24.20 -8.85
N VAL A 142 13.13 23.81 -8.87
CA VAL A 142 12.69 22.45 -9.22
C VAL A 142 12.45 22.38 -10.71
N TYR A 143 12.78 21.28 -11.36
CA TYR A 143 12.57 21.16 -12.80
C TYR A 143 11.55 20.10 -13.15
N VAL A 144 10.83 20.33 -14.25
CA VAL A 144 9.82 19.41 -14.77
C VAL A 144 9.85 19.38 -16.28
N VAL A 145 9.66 18.19 -16.84
CA VAL A 145 9.39 17.97 -18.26
C VAL A 145 7.89 17.94 -18.45
N VAL A 146 7.36 18.87 -19.24
CA VAL A 146 5.95 18.92 -19.63
C VAL A 146 5.81 18.56 -21.11
N ASN A 147 4.72 17.92 -21.50
CA ASN A 147 4.41 17.74 -22.93
C ASN A 147 3.72 18.97 -23.54
N ASN A 148 3.49 18.94 -24.85
CA ASN A 148 2.82 20.04 -25.57
C ASN A 148 1.39 20.34 -25.12
N MET A 149 0.73 19.39 -24.46
CA MET A 149 -0.61 19.58 -23.91
C MET A 149 -0.60 20.20 -22.51
N GLY A 150 0.57 20.27 -21.83
CA GLY A 150 0.69 20.76 -20.46
C GLY A 150 0.76 19.68 -19.38
N PHE A 151 0.82 18.40 -19.75
CA PHE A 151 0.98 17.29 -18.79
C PHE A 151 2.43 17.17 -18.30
N SER A 152 2.62 17.21 -16.98
CA SER A 152 3.89 16.99 -16.31
C SER A 152 4.26 15.51 -16.33
N LYS A 153 5.38 15.16 -16.98
CA LYS A 153 5.84 13.77 -17.12
C LYS A 153 6.85 13.38 -16.04
N ARG A 154 7.86 14.21 -15.82
CA ARG A 154 9.03 13.87 -15.00
C ARG A 154 9.53 15.07 -14.23
N TRP A 155 9.83 14.88 -12.96
CA TRP A 155 10.28 15.89 -12.01
C TRP A 155 11.73 15.65 -11.62
N TYR A 156 12.45 16.75 -11.36
CA TYR A 156 13.82 16.77 -10.89
C TYR A 156 13.88 17.70 -9.67
N PHE A 157 13.95 17.10 -8.49
CA PHE A 157 14.05 17.82 -7.23
C PHE A 157 15.51 17.84 -6.77
N PRO A 158 16.13 19.02 -6.63
CA PRO A 158 17.42 19.15 -5.95
C PRO A 158 17.40 18.46 -4.58
N GLN A 159 18.43 17.67 -4.25
CA GLN A 159 18.56 17.05 -2.93
C GLN A 159 18.75 18.06 -1.79
N SER A 160 19.02 19.32 -2.11
CA SER A 160 19.05 20.45 -1.17
C SER A 160 17.65 20.83 -0.66
N ILE A 161 16.58 20.48 -1.39
CA ILE A 161 15.19 20.72 -1.00
C ILE A 161 14.69 19.51 -0.20
N PRO A 162 14.20 19.71 1.04
CA PRO A 162 13.60 18.64 1.84
C PRO A 162 12.46 17.94 1.08
N GLY A 163 12.38 16.61 1.16
CA GLY A 163 11.44 15.84 0.34
C GLY A 163 9.98 16.19 0.60
N ASN A 164 9.62 16.49 1.84
CA ASN A 164 8.28 16.96 2.19
C ASN A 164 7.92 18.31 1.55
N LEU A 165 8.88 19.24 1.45
CA LEU A 165 8.69 20.50 0.74
C LEU A 165 8.60 20.28 -0.77
N SER A 166 9.43 19.37 -1.33
CA SER A 166 9.30 18.95 -2.73
C SER A 166 7.90 18.41 -3.03
N ASN A 167 7.32 17.61 -2.14
CA ASN A 167 5.96 17.09 -2.32
C ASN A 167 4.89 18.20 -2.27
N ILE A 168 5.05 19.20 -1.40
CA ILE A 168 4.16 20.37 -1.36
C ILE A 168 4.24 21.16 -2.67
N VAL A 169 5.45 21.45 -3.16
CA VAL A 169 5.67 22.16 -4.42
C VAL A 169 5.06 21.38 -5.59
N LYS A 170 5.26 20.06 -5.61
CA LYS A 170 4.68 19.17 -6.61
C LYS A 170 3.16 19.19 -6.59
N SER A 171 2.54 19.06 -5.41
CA SER A 171 1.08 19.12 -5.24
C SER A 171 0.51 20.45 -5.69
N LEU A 172 1.15 21.57 -5.33
CA LEU A 172 0.76 22.91 -5.79
C LEU A 172 0.74 22.97 -7.33
N LEU A 173 1.83 22.55 -7.97
CA LEU A 173 1.99 22.65 -9.42
C LEU A 173 1.10 21.67 -10.19
N LEU A 174 0.86 20.46 -9.66
CA LEU A 174 -0.08 19.49 -10.25
C LEU A 174 -1.53 19.94 -10.12
N ASN A 175 -1.92 20.55 -9.00
CA ASN A 175 -3.27 21.12 -8.85
C ASN A 175 -3.50 22.33 -9.77
N ALA A 176 -2.45 23.08 -10.06
CA ALA A 176 -2.48 24.18 -11.02
C ALA A 176 -2.27 23.75 -12.48
N GLN A 177 -2.12 22.45 -12.76
CA GLN A 177 -1.89 21.93 -14.10
C GLN A 177 -3.14 22.08 -14.97
N VAL A 178 -2.92 22.47 -16.22
CA VAL A 178 -3.96 22.61 -17.25
C VAL A 178 -3.55 21.77 -18.45
N ILE A 179 -4.40 20.82 -18.85
CA ILE A 179 -4.15 19.98 -20.02
C ILE A 179 -5.08 20.41 -21.16
N LEU A 180 -4.50 20.88 -22.25
CA LEU A 180 -5.22 21.32 -23.44
C LEU A 180 -5.52 20.12 -24.38
N PRO A 181 -6.64 20.16 -25.12
CA PRO A 181 -6.99 19.08 -26.05
C PRO A 181 -6.10 19.13 -27.29
N GLU A 182 -5.78 17.97 -27.87
CA GLU A 182 -4.97 17.90 -29.11
C GLU A 182 -5.69 18.53 -30.32
N THR A 183 -7.02 18.49 -30.29
CA THR A 183 -7.92 19.02 -31.30
C THR A 183 -8.80 20.12 -30.72
N ALA A 184 -9.38 20.97 -31.58
CA ALA A 184 -10.27 22.02 -31.13
C ALA A 184 -11.56 21.42 -30.54
N LEU A 185 -11.74 21.56 -29.23
CA LEU A 185 -12.89 21.05 -28.47
C LEU A 185 -13.44 22.13 -27.53
N VAL A 186 -14.75 22.10 -27.30
CA VAL A 186 -15.40 22.94 -26.28
C VAL A 186 -15.43 22.22 -24.93
N GLU A 187 -15.53 20.90 -24.92
CA GLU A 187 -15.46 20.06 -23.72
C GLU A 187 -14.56 18.86 -23.98
N TRP A 188 -13.74 18.50 -22.99
CA TRP A 188 -12.86 17.34 -23.07
C TRP A 188 -12.59 16.77 -21.67
N THR A 189 -12.11 15.54 -21.62
CA THR A 189 -11.74 14.84 -20.39
C THR A 189 -10.31 14.35 -20.48
N THR A 190 -9.66 14.27 -19.33
CA THR A 190 -8.27 13.80 -19.21
C THR A 190 -8.11 12.94 -17.97
N GLU A 191 -7.14 12.04 -18.01
CA GLU A 191 -6.65 11.34 -16.81
C GLU A 191 -5.41 12.06 -16.30
N GLU A 192 -5.44 12.46 -15.04
CA GLU A 192 -4.42 13.28 -14.38
C GLU A 192 -4.02 12.65 -13.06
N THR A 193 -2.98 13.18 -12.42
CA THR A 193 -2.53 12.72 -11.12
C THR A 193 -2.21 13.88 -10.19
N ASP A 194 -2.45 13.67 -8.91
CA ASP A 194 -2.09 14.58 -7.82
C ASP A 194 -1.58 13.79 -6.60
N GLN A 195 -1.49 14.45 -5.44
CA GLN A 195 -1.02 13.83 -4.20
C GLN A 195 -1.92 12.72 -3.61
N ASN A 196 -3.10 12.47 -4.19
CA ASN A 196 -4.07 11.47 -3.72
C ASN A 196 -4.20 10.27 -4.67
N GLY A 197 -3.76 10.41 -5.92
CA GLY A 197 -3.73 9.32 -6.90
C GLY A 197 -4.00 9.79 -8.33
N PHE A 198 -4.60 8.90 -9.14
CA PHE A 198 -5.06 9.18 -10.49
C PHE A 198 -6.54 9.55 -10.50
N TYR A 199 -6.90 10.58 -11.25
CA TYR A 199 -8.25 11.10 -11.32
C TYR A 199 -8.64 11.48 -12.74
N ARG A 200 -9.95 11.49 -13.01
CA ARG A 200 -10.49 12.02 -14.25
C ARG A 200 -10.87 13.48 -14.07
N ALA A 201 -10.35 14.35 -14.93
CA ALA A 201 -10.73 15.75 -15.01
C ALA A 201 -11.65 15.98 -16.20
N GLN A 202 -12.56 16.95 -16.06
CA GLN A 202 -13.36 17.48 -17.14
C GLN A 202 -13.04 18.96 -17.32
N TYR A 203 -12.85 19.36 -18.57
CA TYR A 203 -12.64 20.73 -18.98
C TYR A 203 -13.79 21.21 -19.85
N SER A 204 -14.11 22.51 -19.77
CA SER A 204 -15.05 23.16 -20.66
C SER A 204 -14.62 24.60 -20.97
N LEU A 205 -14.62 24.97 -22.24
CA LEU A 205 -14.46 26.34 -22.71
C LEU A 205 -15.81 27.06 -22.61
N LYS A 206 -15.88 28.17 -21.86
CA LYS A 206 -17.10 28.95 -21.68
C LYS A 206 -17.19 30.11 -22.65
N GLU A 207 -18.36 30.72 -22.73
CA GLU A 207 -18.66 31.87 -23.62
C GLU A 207 -17.75 33.07 -23.35
N ASP A 208 -17.28 33.23 -22.11
CA ASP A 208 -16.33 34.28 -21.73
C ASP A 208 -14.87 33.99 -22.16
N GLY A 209 -14.65 32.90 -22.90
CA GLY A 209 -13.34 32.47 -23.39
C GLY A 209 -12.49 31.74 -22.34
N LYS A 210 -12.98 31.60 -21.10
CA LYS A 210 -12.24 30.95 -20.02
C LYS A 210 -12.46 29.45 -20.01
N ILE A 211 -11.41 28.73 -19.62
CA ILE A 211 -11.46 27.30 -19.44
C ILE A 211 -11.88 27.02 -18.00
N HIS A 212 -12.84 26.12 -17.81
CA HIS A 212 -13.24 25.62 -16.51
C HIS A 212 -12.83 24.17 -16.37
N LYS A 213 -12.11 23.83 -15.29
CA LYS A 213 -11.70 22.46 -14.95
C LYS A 213 -12.42 21.99 -13.70
N LYS A 214 -12.86 20.74 -13.69
CA LYS A 214 -13.42 20.05 -12.52
C LYS A 214 -12.88 18.63 -12.42
N LYS A 215 -12.48 18.21 -11.23
CA LYS A 215 -12.18 16.80 -10.90
C LYS A 215 -13.49 16.04 -10.73
N LEU A 216 -13.64 14.94 -11.47
CA LEU A 216 -14.85 14.10 -11.45
C LEU A 216 -14.77 13.02 -10.38
N GLU A 217 -13.76 12.15 -10.51
CA GLU A 217 -13.56 10.99 -9.64
C GLU A 217 -12.09 10.58 -9.62
N TYR A 218 -11.68 9.87 -8.57
CA TYR A 218 -10.40 9.17 -8.53
C TYR A 218 -10.57 7.79 -9.15
N VAL A 219 -9.78 7.49 -10.17
CA VAL A 219 -9.74 6.20 -10.86
C VAL A 219 -8.93 5.20 -10.03
N GLU A 220 -7.86 5.69 -9.41
CA GLU A 220 -6.98 4.92 -8.53
C GLU A 220 -6.48 5.86 -7.43
N SER A 221 -6.65 5.48 -6.18
CA SER A 221 -6.02 6.19 -5.05
C SER A 221 -4.69 5.53 -4.69
N ILE A 222 -3.82 6.29 -4.04
CA ILE A 222 -2.62 5.71 -3.42
C ILE A 222 -3.04 4.60 -2.45
N GLU A 223 -2.30 3.50 -2.43
CA GLU A 223 -2.62 2.36 -1.57
C GLU A 223 -2.72 2.78 -0.09
N GLY A 224 -3.76 2.30 0.60
CA GLY A 224 -4.06 2.69 1.98
C GLY A 224 -4.82 4.02 2.14
N LEU A 225 -5.04 4.77 1.06
CA LEU A 225 -5.87 5.98 1.02
C LEU A 225 -7.28 5.68 0.54
N LYS A 226 -8.27 6.01 1.36
CA LYS A 226 -9.70 5.95 0.99
C LYS A 226 -10.25 7.36 0.83
N ILE A 227 -10.69 7.71 -0.37
CA ILE A 227 -11.26 9.03 -0.66
C ILE A 227 -12.78 8.95 -0.48
N TYR A 228 -13.32 9.83 0.36
CA TYR A 228 -14.75 9.90 0.66
C TYR A 228 -15.49 10.89 -0.23
N SER A 229 -14.89 12.06 -0.44
CA SER A 229 -15.46 13.08 -1.31
C SER A 229 -14.36 13.96 -1.87
N CYS A 230 -14.61 14.47 -3.07
CA CYS A 230 -13.75 15.44 -3.72
C CYS A 230 -14.62 16.38 -4.55
N ASN A 231 -14.55 17.68 -4.26
CA ASN A 231 -15.23 18.70 -5.03
C ASN A 231 -14.21 19.78 -5.37
N SER A 232 -13.89 19.93 -6.65
CA SER A 232 -12.98 20.96 -7.13
C SER A 232 -13.60 21.81 -8.22
N SER A 233 -13.10 23.02 -8.34
CA SER A 233 -13.43 23.94 -9.40
C SER A 233 -12.20 24.77 -9.72
N SER A 234 -11.88 24.91 -11.01
CA SER A 234 -10.88 25.84 -11.47
C SER A 234 -11.40 26.67 -12.63
N THR A 235 -11.05 27.95 -12.63
CA THR A 235 -11.21 28.87 -13.75
C THR A 235 -9.84 29.31 -14.22
N ILE A 236 -9.60 29.15 -15.52
CA ILE A 236 -8.32 29.43 -16.16
C ILE A 236 -8.52 30.46 -17.27
N ASP A 237 -7.76 31.55 -17.17
CA ASP A 237 -7.63 32.55 -18.23
C ASP A 237 -6.41 32.19 -19.08
N PHE A 238 -6.66 31.74 -20.31
CA PHE A 238 -5.64 31.26 -21.22
C PHE A 238 -5.49 32.24 -22.39
N HIS A 239 -4.29 32.79 -22.57
CA HIS A 239 -3.98 33.71 -23.63
C HIS A 239 -3.87 32.99 -24.98
N GLN A 240 -5.01 32.81 -25.65
CA GLN A 240 -5.16 31.92 -26.81
C GLN A 240 -4.17 32.21 -27.95
N LYS A 241 -3.88 33.49 -28.20
CA LYS A 241 -3.01 33.92 -29.31
C LYS A 241 -1.54 33.54 -29.09
N ASP A 242 -1.06 33.70 -27.85
CA ASP A 242 0.36 33.56 -27.51
C ASP A 242 0.64 32.30 -26.67
N GLY A 243 -0.39 31.48 -26.41
CA GLY A 243 -0.25 30.12 -25.90
C GLY A 243 0.32 30.02 -24.48
N TYR A 244 -0.16 30.85 -23.54
CA TYR A 244 0.23 30.77 -22.13
C TYR A 244 -0.95 31.09 -21.19
N ILE A 245 -0.76 30.85 -19.89
CA ILE A 245 -1.77 31.09 -18.86
C ILE A 245 -1.56 32.48 -18.27
N ASP A 246 -2.60 33.30 -18.28
CA ASP A 246 -2.65 34.58 -17.58
C ASP A 246 -3.07 34.41 -16.12
N LYS A 247 -4.11 33.61 -15.88
CA LYS A 247 -4.68 33.47 -14.54
C LYS A 247 -5.19 32.05 -14.26
N ILE A 248 -5.00 31.58 -13.04
CA ILE A 248 -5.68 30.41 -12.49
C ILE A 248 -6.31 30.80 -11.16
N ALA A 249 -7.59 30.47 -10.99
CA ALA A 249 -8.24 30.35 -9.70
C ALA A 249 -8.66 28.90 -9.53
N PHE A 250 -8.27 28.25 -8.44
CA PHE A 250 -8.61 26.87 -8.13
C PHE A 250 -9.03 26.75 -6.67
N GLU A 251 -10.12 26.02 -6.44
CA GLU A 251 -10.59 25.64 -5.11
C GLU A 251 -10.91 24.16 -5.10
N GLU A 252 -10.54 23.47 -4.02
CA GLU A 252 -10.86 22.06 -3.82
C GLU A 252 -11.21 21.80 -2.37
N GLN A 253 -12.21 20.95 -2.16
CA GLN A 253 -12.55 20.34 -0.89
C GLN A 253 -12.42 18.83 -1.03
N VAL A 254 -11.58 18.21 -0.23
CA VAL A 254 -11.36 16.78 -0.25
C VAL A 254 -11.47 16.20 1.16
N GLN A 255 -12.17 15.07 1.27
CA GLN A 255 -12.21 14.26 2.47
C GLN A 255 -11.65 12.89 2.16
N TYR A 256 -10.66 12.47 2.94
CA TYR A 256 -10.05 11.16 2.81
C TYR A 256 -9.72 10.55 4.17
N GLN A 257 -9.51 9.25 4.19
CA GLN A 257 -8.98 8.52 5.34
C GLN A 257 -7.74 7.76 4.94
N ALA A 258 -6.72 7.93 5.76
CA ALA A 258 -5.54 7.09 5.76
C ALA A 258 -5.43 6.45 7.15
N ILE A 259 -5.34 5.12 7.20
CA ILE A 259 -5.31 4.36 8.45
C ILE A 259 -6.57 4.63 9.28
N ASN A 260 -6.46 5.34 10.41
CA ASN A 260 -7.58 5.71 11.29
C ASN A 260 -7.83 7.22 11.31
N ILE A 261 -7.17 7.98 10.43
CA ILE A 261 -7.23 9.44 10.46
C ILE A 261 -8.08 9.90 9.28
N ILE A 262 -9.23 10.50 9.61
CA ILE A 262 -10.06 11.20 8.63
C ILE A 262 -9.52 12.62 8.53
N THR A 263 -9.24 13.04 7.30
CA THR A 263 -8.70 14.36 6.99
C THR A 263 -9.67 15.08 6.06
N ASN A 264 -10.03 16.30 6.45
CA ASN A 264 -10.80 17.23 5.62
C ASN A 264 -9.88 18.38 5.25
N VAL A 265 -9.71 18.64 3.96
CA VAL A 265 -8.83 19.70 3.45
C VAL A 265 -9.58 20.57 2.47
N ASN A 266 -9.44 21.87 2.64
CA ASN A 266 -9.77 22.87 1.63
C ASN A 266 -8.47 23.43 1.07
N ILE A 267 -8.35 23.45 -0.25
CA ILE A 267 -7.21 23.97 -0.99
C ILE A 267 -7.70 25.15 -1.83
N LYS A 268 -6.93 26.24 -1.85
CA LYS A 268 -7.15 27.38 -2.73
C LYS A 268 -5.84 27.82 -3.37
N ILE A 269 -5.83 27.94 -4.69
CA ILE A 269 -4.73 28.48 -5.49
C ILE A 269 -5.27 29.69 -6.25
N ASP A 270 -4.57 30.81 -6.15
CA ASP A 270 -4.74 31.96 -7.04
C ASP A 270 -3.38 32.27 -7.67
N MET A 271 -3.32 32.34 -8.99
CA MET A 271 -2.12 32.73 -9.74
C MET A 271 -2.49 33.75 -10.79
N SER A 272 -1.77 34.86 -10.88
CA SER A 272 -1.96 35.89 -11.90
C SER A 272 -0.62 36.30 -12.48
N LEU A 273 -0.48 36.31 -13.81
CA LEU A 273 0.73 36.69 -14.50
C LEU A 273 1.01 38.18 -14.28
N GLU A 274 2.19 38.51 -13.79
CA GLU A 274 2.65 39.90 -13.66
C GLU A 274 3.50 40.31 -14.84
N THR A 275 4.45 39.46 -15.21
CA THR A 275 5.39 39.73 -16.30
C THR A 275 5.70 38.47 -17.07
N LYS A 276 5.78 38.62 -18.40
CA LYS A 276 6.38 37.65 -19.32
C LYS A 276 7.53 38.36 -20.03
N THR A 277 8.72 37.79 -19.90
CA THR A 277 9.92 38.25 -20.61
C THR A 277 10.55 37.08 -21.34
N ASN A 278 11.56 37.35 -22.16
CA ASN A 278 12.39 36.32 -22.78
C ASN A 278 13.87 36.62 -22.46
N ASP A 279 14.52 35.70 -21.77
CA ASP A 279 15.94 35.76 -21.42
C ASP A 279 16.72 34.73 -22.24
N ALA A 280 17.38 35.21 -23.30
CA ALA A 280 18.20 34.38 -24.17
C ALA A 280 19.35 33.69 -23.43
N ALA A 281 19.78 34.19 -22.26
CA ALA A 281 20.85 33.59 -21.48
C ALA A 281 20.47 32.25 -20.85
N LEU A 282 19.18 31.90 -20.79
CA LEU A 282 18.73 30.59 -20.28
C LEU A 282 19.04 29.45 -21.24
N ALA A 283 19.10 29.72 -22.55
CA ALA A 283 19.32 28.71 -23.58
C ALA A 283 20.66 27.99 -23.36
N GLY A 284 20.64 26.64 -23.38
CA GLY A 284 21.84 25.81 -23.24
C GLY A 284 22.42 25.71 -21.82
N THR A 285 21.83 26.37 -20.82
CA THR A 285 22.33 26.33 -19.42
C THR A 285 21.85 25.11 -18.64
N LEU A 286 20.81 24.42 -19.12
CA LEU A 286 20.16 23.33 -18.40
C LEU A 286 21.12 22.20 -18.00
N GLN A 287 21.92 21.72 -18.96
CA GLN A 287 22.86 20.62 -18.71
C GLN A 287 23.92 20.99 -17.68
N SER A 288 24.35 22.26 -17.65
CA SER A 288 25.28 22.75 -16.62
C SER A 288 24.61 22.77 -15.24
N LYS A 289 23.36 23.22 -15.16
CA LYS A 289 22.56 23.21 -13.92
C LYS A 289 22.35 21.81 -13.37
N LEU A 290 21.88 20.88 -14.21
CA LEU A 290 21.61 19.50 -13.81
C LEU A 290 22.87 18.72 -13.37
N LYS A 291 24.08 19.20 -13.72
CA LYS A 291 25.35 18.61 -13.28
C LYS A 291 25.90 19.18 -11.98
N LYS A 292 25.42 20.35 -11.53
CA LYS A 292 25.98 21.05 -10.35
C LYS A 292 25.57 20.43 -9.02
N GLU A 293 24.47 19.69 -8.99
CA GLU A 293 23.95 19.06 -7.79
C GLU A 293 23.28 17.72 -8.11
N SER A 294 23.02 16.94 -7.07
CA SER A 294 22.28 15.69 -7.17
C SER A 294 20.77 15.95 -7.16
N TYR A 295 20.03 15.19 -7.97
CA TYR A 295 18.59 15.31 -8.09
C TYR A 295 17.89 13.99 -7.74
N THR A 296 16.78 14.09 -7.03
CA THR A 296 15.76 13.05 -6.96
C THR A 296 14.88 13.17 -8.20
N ILE A 297 14.84 12.11 -9.01
CA ILE A 297 14.05 12.05 -10.24
C ILE A 297 12.81 11.21 -9.99
N SER A 298 11.63 11.74 -10.29
CA SER A 298 10.37 11.06 -10.00
C SER A 298 9.30 11.31 -11.07
N ALA A 299 8.34 10.39 -11.17
CA ALA A 299 7.15 10.55 -12.01
C ALA A 299 6.10 11.40 -11.30
N SER A 300 5.14 11.99 -12.00
CA SER A 300 4.12 12.84 -11.35
C SER A 300 3.31 12.13 -10.26
N SER A 301 3.11 10.82 -10.37
CA SER A 301 2.41 9.98 -9.38
C SER A 301 3.25 9.59 -8.15
N SER A 302 4.56 9.85 -8.15
CA SER A 302 5.43 9.52 -7.02
C SER A 302 5.26 10.52 -5.87
N ILE A 303 5.41 10.05 -4.63
CA ILE A 303 5.37 10.86 -3.41
C ILE A 303 6.78 11.14 -2.91
N GLU A 304 7.10 12.41 -2.66
CA GLU A 304 8.44 12.79 -2.22
C GLU A 304 8.57 12.85 -0.70
N GLY A 305 9.77 12.52 -0.20
CA GLY A 305 10.09 12.59 1.23
C GLY A 305 9.56 11.44 2.09
N GLN A 306 9.12 10.33 1.48
CA GLN A 306 8.63 9.16 2.22
C GLN A 306 9.68 8.59 3.19
N GLU A 307 10.92 8.41 2.75
CA GLU A 307 11.99 7.90 3.62
C GLU A 307 12.32 8.85 4.77
N GLU A 308 12.34 10.16 4.52
CA GLU A 308 12.55 11.17 5.56
C GLU A 308 11.44 11.13 6.60
N MET A 309 10.20 10.94 6.14
CA MET A 309 9.02 10.79 6.97
C MET A 309 9.10 9.57 7.87
N GLU A 310 9.40 8.41 7.28
CA GLU A 310 9.59 7.17 8.01
C GLU A 310 10.69 7.34 9.06
N ARG A 311 11.85 7.91 8.69
CA ARG A 311 12.94 8.20 9.64
C ARG A 311 12.49 9.12 10.77
N MET A 312 11.71 10.16 10.48
CA MET A 312 11.18 11.06 11.51
C MET A 312 10.22 10.33 12.47
N MET A 313 9.34 9.49 11.95
CA MET A 313 8.41 8.69 12.76
C MET A 313 9.15 7.70 13.66
N LEU A 314 10.20 7.05 13.13
CA LEU A 314 11.08 6.19 13.90
C LEU A 314 11.82 6.97 15.00
N ARG A 315 12.34 8.17 14.69
CA ARG A 315 12.99 9.05 15.67
C ARG A 315 12.04 9.48 16.77
N LYS A 316 10.79 9.86 16.41
CA LYS A 316 9.76 10.24 17.37
C LYS A 316 9.43 9.10 18.33
N ARG A 317 9.37 7.86 17.84
CA ARG A 317 9.12 6.67 18.67
C ARG A 317 10.22 6.45 19.71
N ILE A 318 11.48 6.66 19.35
CA ILE A 318 12.60 6.43 20.27
C ILE A 318 13.00 7.66 21.10
N GLY A 319 12.59 8.87 20.68
CA GLY A 319 13.01 10.12 21.31
C GLY A 319 14.54 10.24 21.36
N ASN A 320 15.06 10.52 22.56
CA ASN A 320 16.51 10.65 22.80
C ASN A 320 17.14 9.35 23.35
N MET A 321 16.44 8.21 23.29
CA MET A 321 16.97 6.95 23.82
C MET A 321 18.22 6.51 23.06
N THR A 322 19.22 6.11 23.85
CA THR A 322 20.48 5.55 23.40
C THR A 322 20.48 4.02 23.55
N TRP A 323 21.50 3.36 23.01
CA TRP A 323 21.68 1.92 23.24
C TRP A 323 21.78 1.55 24.73
N LYS A 324 22.32 2.45 25.57
CA LYS A 324 22.42 2.22 27.02
C LYS A 324 21.04 2.09 27.66
N ASP A 325 20.12 2.96 27.28
CA ASP A 325 18.73 2.92 27.77
C ASP A 325 18.02 1.64 27.31
N PHE A 326 18.25 1.23 26.05
CA PHE A 326 17.74 -0.04 25.54
C PHE A 326 18.33 -1.24 26.29
N ALA A 327 19.64 -1.26 26.55
CA ALA A 327 20.29 -2.33 27.28
C ALA A 327 19.72 -2.50 28.70
N GLU A 328 19.39 -1.41 29.38
CA GLU A 328 18.72 -1.43 30.68
C GLU A 328 17.29 -1.97 30.58
N LYS A 329 16.51 -1.49 29.60
CA LYS A 329 15.15 -2.01 29.35
C LYS A 329 15.14 -3.51 29.03
N ILE A 330 16.10 -3.97 28.22
CA ILE A 330 16.29 -5.39 27.88
C ILE A 330 16.57 -6.20 29.15
N GLN A 331 17.46 -5.72 30.01
CA GLN A 331 17.81 -6.41 31.26
C GLN A 331 16.63 -6.46 32.25
N ASN A 332 15.81 -5.42 32.30
CA ASN A 332 14.70 -5.28 33.23
C ASN A 332 13.38 -5.89 32.73
N ALA A 333 13.31 -6.39 31.49
CA ALA A 333 12.11 -6.98 30.92
C ALA A 333 11.77 -8.33 31.58
N LYS A 334 10.61 -8.43 32.23
CA LYS A 334 10.19 -9.60 33.03
C LYS A 334 9.08 -10.45 32.40
N ASP A 335 8.20 -9.87 31.59
CA ASP A 335 7.07 -10.58 30.96
C ASP A 335 7.03 -10.32 29.44
N ARG A 336 6.64 -11.34 28.66
CA ARG A 336 6.42 -11.23 27.21
C ARG A 336 5.25 -10.30 26.86
N LYS A 337 4.28 -10.10 27.76
CA LYS A 337 3.15 -9.18 27.54
C LYS A 337 3.59 -7.72 27.39
N ASP A 338 4.71 -7.35 28.00
CA ASP A 338 5.27 -5.98 27.97
C ASP A 338 6.25 -5.77 26.80
N CYS A 339 6.61 -6.84 26.09
CA CYS A 339 7.56 -6.79 24.99
C CYS A 339 7.09 -6.06 23.71
N PRO A 340 5.79 -5.94 23.35
CA PRO A 340 5.40 -5.31 22.09
C PRO A 340 5.97 -3.90 21.89
N GLU A 341 5.90 -3.03 22.89
CA GLU A 341 6.44 -1.67 22.77
C GLU A 341 7.98 -1.68 22.73
N LEU A 342 8.63 -2.55 23.53
CA LEU A 342 10.09 -2.70 23.48
C LEU A 342 10.56 -3.18 22.09
N ILE A 343 9.86 -4.12 21.47
CA ILE A 343 10.14 -4.62 20.11
C ILE A 343 10.01 -3.47 19.11
N LEU A 344 8.94 -2.67 19.18
CA LEU A 344 8.74 -1.54 18.27
C LEU A 344 9.83 -0.46 18.43
N GLN A 345 10.24 -0.17 19.66
CA GLN A 345 11.32 0.79 19.92
C GLN A 345 12.68 0.27 19.46
N LEU A 346 13.00 -1.01 19.72
CA LEU A 346 14.23 -1.65 19.26
C LEU A 346 14.29 -1.71 17.73
N LYS A 347 13.19 -2.13 17.08
CA LYS A 347 13.08 -2.11 15.61
C LYS A 347 13.37 -0.72 15.06
N ALA A 348 12.75 0.32 15.63
CA ALA A 348 12.96 1.69 15.18
C ALA A 348 14.40 2.15 15.36
N TRP A 349 15.03 1.85 16.51
CA TRP A 349 16.44 2.16 16.74
C TRP A 349 17.35 1.43 15.76
N MET A 350 17.10 0.15 15.49
CA MET A 350 17.87 -0.68 14.57
C MET A 350 17.75 -0.19 13.11
N GLN A 351 16.55 0.18 12.65
CA GLN A 351 16.35 0.79 11.32
C GLN A 351 17.08 2.12 11.16
N LEU A 352 17.16 2.92 12.24
CA LEU A 352 17.90 4.18 12.25
C LEU A 352 19.42 3.98 12.35
N ASN A 353 19.88 2.81 12.80
CA ASN A 353 21.29 2.50 13.05
C ASN A 353 21.72 1.16 12.42
N PRO A 354 21.62 0.99 11.09
CA PRO A 354 21.88 -0.30 10.43
C PRO A 354 23.32 -0.79 10.60
N THR A 355 24.29 0.11 10.80
CA THR A 355 25.69 -0.25 11.05
C THR A 355 25.96 -0.73 12.48
N LYS A 356 24.97 -0.65 13.39
CA LYS A 356 25.09 -0.99 14.81
C LYS A 356 24.28 -2.21 15.23
N LEU A 357 23.72 -2.97 14.27
CA LEU A 357 22.95 -4.18 14.57
C LEU A 357 23.78 -5.24 15.33
N TYR A 358 25.11 -5.23 15.15
CA TYR A 358 26.04 -6.10 15.87
C TYR A 358 25.93 -5.97 17.40
N MET A 359 25.53 -4.81 17.92
CA MET A 359 25.39 -4.59 19.37
C MET A 359 24.29 -5.47 19.96
N ALA A 360 23.18 -5.64 19.24
CA ALA A 360 22.11 -6.55 19.63
C ALA A 360 22.55 -8.01 19.51
N ALA A 361 23.25 -8.36 18.42
CA ALA A 361 23.78 -9.71 18.24
C ALA A 361 24.72 -10.12 19.38
N GLN A 362 25.66 -9.26 19.77
CA GLN A 362 26.56 -9.50 20.91
C GLN A 362 25.78 -9.77 22.20
N LYS A 363 24.81 -8.92 22.52
CA LYS A 363 23.98 -9.09 23.73
C LYS A 363 23.17 -10.40 23.71
N ILE A 364 22.65 -10.80 22.55
CA ILE A 364 21.94 -12.08 22.38
C ILE A 364 22.91 -13.26 22.59
N LEU A 365 24.13 -13.18 22.03
CA LEU A 365 25.15 -14.21 22.15
C LEU A 365 25.68 -14.36 23.58
N GLU A 366 25.81 -13.26 24.32
CA GLU A 366 26.19 -13.23 25.74
C GLU A 366 25.13 -13.87 26.64
N SER A 367 23.84 -13.79 26.26
CA SER A 367 22.77 -14.37 27.06
C SER A 367 22.78 -15.89 27.03
N LYS A 368 22.59 -16.50 28.20
CA LYS A 368 22.45 -17.96 28.37
C LYS A 368 21.02 -18.43 28.12
N GLU A 369 20.04 -17.59 28.42
CA GLU A 369 18.60 -17.90 28.39
C GLU A 369 17.84 -16.93 27.50
N LEU A 370 16.72 -17.38 26.94
CA LEU A 370 15.82 -16.57 26.13
C LEU A 370 14.93 -15.70 27.03
N THR A 371 15.53 -14.71 27.69
CA THR A 371 14.79 -13.74 28.51
C THR A 371 13.83 -12.91 27.64
N PRO A 372 12.77 -12.30 28.21
CA PRO A 372 11.85 -11.44 27.46
C PRO A 372 12.56 -10.30 26.69
N GLY A 373 13.65 -9.75 27.26
CA GLY A 373 14.49 -8.76 26.58
C GLY A 373 15.24 -9.34 25.38
N VAL A 374 15.82 -10.54 25.50
CA VAL A 374 16.52 -11.23 24.39
C VAL A 374 15.54 -11.63 23.29
N TYR A 375 14.38 -12.16 23.68
CA TYR A 375 13.25 -12.40 22.78
C TYR A 375 12.89 -11.13 22.00
N SER A 376 12.78 -9.98 22.69
CA SER A 376 12.48 -8.70 22.02
C SER A 376 13.54 -8.28 21.00
N MET A 377 14.82 -8.54 21.28
CA MET A 377 15.91 -8.28 20.33
C MET A 377 15.84 -9.18 19.10
N ILE A 378 15.60 -10.49 19.26
CA ILE A 378 15.46 -11.43 18.15
C ILE A 378 14.29 -11.01 17.24
N ARG A 379 13.15 -10.69 17.84
CA ARG A 379 11.95 -10.23 17.13
C ARG A 379 12.18 -8.91 16.38
N ALA A 380 12.87 -7.96 17.00
CA ALA A 380 13.21 -6.69 16.38
C ALA A 380 14.17 -6.90 15.20
N LEU A 381 15.26 -7.67 15.38
CA LEU A 381 16.22 -7.98 14.30
C LEU A 381 15.55 -8.65 13.10
N GLY A 382 14.71 -9.67 13.34
CA GLY A 382 13.98 -10.35 12.27
C GLY A 382 13.00 -9.44 11.51
N SER A 383 12.65 -8.27 12.08
CA SER A 383 11.77 -7.27 11.44
C SER A 383 12.52 -6.15 10.71
N VAL A 384 13.86 -6.18 10.70
CA VAL A 384 14.72 -5.17 10.04
C VAL A 384 15.32 -5.80 8.81
N GLU A 385 14.68 -5.61 7.66
CA GLU A 385 15.10 -6.26 6.41
C GLU A 385 15.98 -5.34 5.54
N PRO A 386 16.92 -5.91 4.75
CA PRO A 386 17.39 -7.30 4.80
C PRO A 386 18.44 -7.55 5.91
N HIS A 387 19.17 -6.51 6.33
CA HIS A 387 20.38 -6.62 7.17
C HIS A 387 20.18 -7.35 8.51
N GLY A 388 19.00 -7.22 9.13
CA GLY A 388 18.68 -7.90 10.39
C GLY A 388 18.53 -9.42 10.23
N GLN A 389 18.18 -9.90 9.03
CA GLN A 389 18.15 -11.33 8.73
C GLN A 389 19.54 -11.93 8.82
N ASP A 390 20.52 -11.35 8.11
CA ASP A 390 21.89 -11.88 8.07
C ASP A 390 22.52 -11.89 9.47
N VAL A 391 22.29 -10.84 10.25
CA VAL A 391 22.71 -10.78 11.66
C VAL A 391 22.07 -11.90 12.49
N LEU A 392 20.78 -12.17 12.29
CA LEU A 392 20.08 -13.23 13.02
C LEU A 392 20.52 -14.63 12.57
N VAL A 393 20.86 -14.82 11.29
CA VAL A 393 21.47 -16.05 10.77
C VAL A 393 22.83 -16.30 11.43
N ASP A 394 23.66 -15.27 11.60
CA ASP A 394 24.95 -15.39 12.30
C ASP A 394 24.78 -15.76 13.78
N VAL A 395 23.75 -15.21 14.44
CA VAL A 395 23.38 -15.58 15.81
C VAL A 395 22.96 -17.05 15.87
N LEU A 396 22.10 -17.49 14.93
CA LEU A 396 21.64 -18.87 14.81
C LEU A 396 22.79 -19.86 14.68
N LYS A 397 23.75 -19.58 13.77
CA LYS A 397 24.94 -20.43 13.57
C LYS A 397 25.75 -20.62 14.86
N LYS A 398 25.84 -19.59 15.70
CA LYS A 398 26.58 -19.62 16.97
C LYS A 398 25.80 -20.21 18.15
N LYS A 399 24.47 -20.26 18.06
CA LYS A 399 23.56 -20.76 19.10
C LYS A 399 22.74 -21.96 18.61
N SER A 400 23.24 -22.72 17.64
CA SER A 400 22.52 -23.80 16.97
C SER A 400 22.06 -24.92 17.91
N GLU A 401 22.77 -25.16 19.02
CA GLU A 401 22.38 -26.17 20.02
C GLU A 401 21.34 -25.65 21.04
N ASN A 402 21.06 -24.33 21.08
CA ASN A 402 20.05 -23.78 21.97
C ASN A 402 18.67 -23.76 21.27
N GLN A 403 17.85 -24.75 21.60
CA GLN A 403 16.56 -24.98 20.92
C GLN A 403 15.61 -23.78 20.98
N GLU A 404 15.53 -23.07 22.11
CA GLU A 404 14.64 -21.93 22.27
C GLU A 404 15.02 -20.77 21.33
N TYR A 405 16.33 -20.53 21.20
CA TYR A 405 16.86 -19.49 20.32
C TYR A 405 16.64 -19.85 18.86
N VAL A 406 16.89 -21.11 18.51
CA VAL A 406 16.68 -21.61 17.15
C VAL A 406 15.21 -21.48 16.77
N TYR A 407 14.30 -21.96 17.63
CA TYR A 407 12.87 -21.90 17.37
C TYR A 407 12.36 -20.46 17.20
N GLU A 408 12.74 -19.54 18.11
CA GLU A 408 12.28 -18.16 18.02
C GLU A 408 12.84 -17.44 16.78
N SER A 409 14.10 -17.71 16.43
CA SER A 409 14.72 -17.10 15.25
C SER A 409 14.11 -17.64 13.96
N LEU A 410 13.84 -18.95 13.86
CA LEU A 410 13.13 -19.55 12.72
C LEU A 410 11.75 -18.92 12.54
N ARG A 411 11.00 -18.74 13.64
CA ARG A 411 9.67 -18.10 13.59
C ARG A 411 9.71 -16.68 13.06
N CYS A 412 10.77 -15.93 13.35
CA CYS A 412 10.95 -14.58 12.83
C CYS A 412 11.32 -14.61 11.35
N LEU A 413 12.35 -15.40 11.01
CA LEU A 413 12.89 -15.48 9.66
C LEU A 413 11.88 -16.08 8.66
N SER A 414 11.00 -16.99 9.08
CA SER A 414 9.98 -17.58 8.19
C SER A 414 8.92 -16.59 7.70
N LEU A 415 8.84 -15.40 8.32
CA LEU A 415 7.83 -14.37 8.05
C LEU A 415 8.41 -13.13 7.36
N VAL A 416 9.68 -13.15 6.97
CA VAL A 416 10.32 -12.03 6.27
C VAL A 416 9.72 -11.85 4.88
N ASN A 417 9.67 -10.60 4.40
CA ASN A 417 9.11 -10.28 3.10
C ASN A 417 10.09 -10.58 1.96
N LYS A 418 11.37 -10.30 2.16
CA LYS A 418 12.44 -10.48 1.17
C LYS A 418 13.53 -11.40 1.74
N PRO A 419 13.36 -12.74 1.67
CA PRO A 419 14.32 -13.68 2.23
C PRO A 419 15.71 -13.52 1.60
N THR A 420 16.77 -13.47 2.41
CA THR A 420 18.16 -13.53 1.90
C THR A 420 18.56 -14.97 1.60
N ASN A 421 19.57 -15.15 0.73
CA ASN A 421 20.12 -16.49 0.46
C ASN A 421 20.61 -17.18 1.75
N ALA A 422 21.25 -16.42 2.64
CA ALA A 422 21.71 -16.92 3.94
C ALA A 422 20.54 -17.42 4.81
N THR A 423 19.39 -16.74 4.76
CA THR A 423 18.15 -17.19 5.42
C THR A 423 17.65 -18.52 4.82
N ILE A 424 17.67 -18.69 3.50
CA ILE A 424 17.23 -19.95 2.87
C ILE A 424 18.19 -21.09 3.25
N GLU A 425 19.50 -20.86 3.14
CA GLU A 425 20.53 -21.85 3.44
C GLU A 425 20.46 -22.37 4.89
N ILE A 426 20.24 -21.49 5.87
CA ILE A 426 20.12 -21.93 7.27
C ILE A 426 18.85 -22.75 7.51
N PHE A 427 17.74 -22.46 6.83
CA PHE A 427 16.54 -23.29 6.91
C PHE A 427 16.75 -24.65 6.24
N GLN A 428 17.45 -24.70 5.09
CA GLN A 428 17.83 -25.95 4.44
C GLN A 428 18.71 -26.81 5.35
N ASP A 429 19.76 -26.22 5.93
CA ASP A 429 20.66 -26.91 6.86
C ASP A 429 19.92 -27.45 8.09
N LEU A 430 19.14 -26.61 8.78
CA LEU A 430 18.40 -27.01 9.98
C LEU A 430 17.35 -28.09 9.68
N SER A 431 16.67 -28.01 8.53
CA SER A 431 15.67 -29.02 8.13
C SER A 431 16.28 -30.40 7.84
N LYS A 432 17.58 -30.45 7.50
CA LYS A 432 18.30 -31.67 7.15
C LYS A 432 19.09 -32.24 8.33
N ASN A 433 19.84 -31.37 9.01
CA ASN A 433 20.94 -31.78 9.87
C ASN A 433 20.66 -31.61 11.37
N HIS A 434 19.61 -30.87 11.77
CA HIS A 434 19.37 -30.59 13.18
C HIS A 434 18.95 -31.86 13.96
N LYS A 435 19.37 -31.98 15.23
CA LYS A 435 19.09 -33.18 16.05
C LYS A 435 17.64 -33.24 16.53
N ASP A 436 17.06 -32.08 16.85
CA ASP A 436 15.68 -31.94 17.29
C ASP A 436 14.69 -31.98 16.13
N GLU A 437 13.70 -32.87 16.21
CA GLU A 437 12.72 -33.10 15.15
C GLU A 437 11.71 -31.96 15.00
N THR A 438 11.42 -31.22 16.08
CA THR A 438 10.53 -30.05 16.03
C THR A 438 11.19 -28.92 15.26
N ILE A 439 12.49 -28.70 15.47
CA ILE A 439 13.28 -27.72 14.72
C ILE A 439 13.39 -28.12 13.25
N LYS A 440 13.69 -29.40 12.96
CA LYS A 440 13.69 -29.90 11.57
C LYS A 440 12.37 -29.61 10.87
N SER A 441 11.27 -29.94 11.53
CA SER A 441 9.91 -29.73 11.03
C SER A 441 9.59 -28.25 10.81
N THR A 442 9.97 -27.39 11.76
CA THR A 442 9.74 -25.94 11.69
C THR A 442 10.55 -25.29 10.57
N ALA A 443 11.82 -25.67 10.43
CA ALA A 443 12.67 -25.22 9.34
C ALA A 443 12.13 -25.69 7.99
N LEU A 444 11.66 -26.94 7.89
CA LEU A 444 11.08 -27.46 6.65
C LEU A 444 9.83 -26.69 6.24
N LEU A 445 8.85 -26.52 7.14
CA LEU A 445 7.64 -25.74 6.85
C LEU A 445 7.95 -24.27 6.52
N GLY A 446 8.98 -23.72 7.18
CA GLY A 446 9.50 -22.40 6.94
C GLY A 446 10.10 -22.24 5.54
N LEU A 447 10.79 -23.24 4.99
CA LEU A 447 11.28 -23.21 3.60
C LEU A 447 10.14 -23.01 2.61
N GLY A 448 9.01 -23.70 2.82
CA GLY A 448 7.80 -23.45 2.05
C GLY A 448 7.36 -21.99 2.14
N SER A 449 7.23 -21.45 3.36
CA SER A 449 6.87 -20.04 3.55
C SER A 449 7.85 -19.07 2.88
N LEU A 450 9.16 -19.33 2.93
CA LEU A 450 10.17 -18.51 2.24
C LEU A 450 10.02 -18.63 0.71
N ALA A 451 9.81 -19.82 0.18
CA ALA A 451 9.62 -20.06 -1.26
C ALA A 451 8.43 -19.26 -1.81
N SER A 452 7.34 -19.14 -1.03
CA SER A 452 6.16 -18.35 -1.45
C SER A 452 6.48 -16.87 -1.72
N ARG A 453 7.51 -16.31 -1.06
CA ARG A 453 7.92 -14.91 -1.25
C ARG A 453 8.53 -14.65 -2.62
N PHE A 454 8.98 -15.70 -3.31
CA PHE A 454 9.60 -15.59 -4.62
C PHE A 454 8.62 -15.86 -5.78
N ILE A 455 7.36 -16.25 -5.54
CA ILE A 455 6.44 -16.62 -6.62
C ILE A 455 6.26 -15.49 -7.64
N GLU A 456 6.12 -14.25 -7.20
CA GLU A 456 5.88 -13.10 -8.08
C GLU A 456 7.18 -12.48 -8.60
N GLU A 457 8.17 -12.27 -7.71
CA GLU A 457 9.40 -11.54 -8.05
C GLU A 457 10.51 -12.42 -8.68
N SER A 458 10.56 -13.73 -8.39
CA SER A 458 11.60 -14.65 -8.88
C SER A 458 11.10 -16.11 -8.94
N PRO A 459 10.15 -16.44 -9.85
CA PRO A 459 9.50 -17.74 -9.90
C PRO A 459 10.48 -18.92 -10.00
N GLU A 460 11.62 -18.73 -10.66
CA GLU A 460 12.68 -19.73 -10.80
C GLU A 460 13.31 -20.11 -9.46
N LYS A 461 13.49 -19.15 -8.54
CA LYS A 461 13.99 -19.44 -7.18
C LYS A 461 12.98 -20.22 -6.36
N ALA A 462 11.70 -19.86 -6.46
CA ALA A 462 10.63 -20.62 -5.83
C ALA A 462 10.61 -22.07 -6.36
N ALA A 463 10.71 -22.23 -7.68
CA ALA A 463 10.72 -23.53 -8.34
C ALA A 463 11.91 -24.42 -7.91
N LEU A 464 13.10 -23.84 -7.70
CA LEU A 464 14.25 -24.59 -7.20
C LEU A 464 14.02 -25.16 -5.79
N ILE A 465 13.50 -24.33 -4.86
CA ILE A 465 13.19 -24.79 -3.49
C ILE A 465 12.10 -25.87 -3.54
N VAL A 466 11.08 -25.68 -4.37
CA VAL A 466 10.00 -26.66 -4.57
C VAL A 466 10.53 -27.98 -5.13
N TYR A 467 11.40 -27.92 -6.14
CA TYR A 467 12.04 -29.10 -6.71
C TYR A 467 12.80 -29.90 -5.64
N ASP A 468 13.58 -29.24 -4.77
CA ASP A 468 14.30 -29.92 -3.69
C ASP A 468 13.34 -30.60 -2.69
N LEU A 469 12.23 -29.95 -2.35
CA LEU A 469 11.18 -30.52 -1.49
C LEU A 469 10.53 -31.74 -2.14
N GLU A 470 10.27 -31.70 -3.45
CA GLU A 470 9.70 -32.80 -4.23
C GLU A 470 10.66 -33.99 -4.31
N GLN A 471 11.94 -33.76 -4.59
CA GLN A 471 12.96 -34.82 -4.60
C GLN A 471 13.02 -35.51 -3.24
N LYS A 472 13.01 -34.74 -2.15
CA LYS A 472 12.99 -35.30 -0.80
C LYS A 472 11.72 -36.10 -0.53
N LEU A 473 10.55 -35.61 -0.97
CA LEU A 473 9.26 -36.30 -0.82
C LEU A 473 9.23 -37.65 -1.54
N GLN A 474 9.81 -37.72 -2.74
CA GLN A 474 9.92 -38.96 -3.52
C GLN A 474 10.83 -39.98 -2.83
N SER A 475 11.92 -39.52 -2.22
CA SER A 475 12.90 -40.40 -1.56
C SER A 475 12.48 -40.85 -0.15
N SER A 476 11.55 -40.14 0.50
CA SER A 476 11.16 -40.44 1.88
C SER A 476 10.26 -41.67 1.95
N SER A 477 10.54 -42.57 2.90
CA SER A 477 9.65 -43.67 3.29
C SER A 477 8.85 -43.37 4.56
N ASP A 478 9.19 -42.32 5.29
CA ASP A 478 8.55 -41.96 6.55
C ASP A 478 7.25 -41.17 6.30
N LYS A 479 6.12 -41.71 6.77
CA LYS A 479 4.82 -41.09 6.54
C LYS A 479 4.74 -39.68 7.12
N SER A 480 5.29 -39.46 8.31
CA SER A 480 5.21 -38.17 8.99
C SER A 480 6.07 -37.13 8.26
N GLU A 481 7.24 -37.50 7.75
CA GLU A 481 8.09 -36.68 6.91
C GLU A 481 7.41 -36.35 5.57
N LYS A 482 6.76 -37.32 4.92
CA LYS A 482 5.97 -37.07 3.70
C LYS A 482 4.91 -36.00 3.93
N ILE A 483 4.13 -36.11 5.00
CA ILE A 483 3.10 -35.12 5.34
C ILE A 483 3.72 -33.73 5.54
N ARG A 484 4.84 -33.63 6.28
CA ARG A 484 5.53 -32.35 6.48
C ARG A 484 6.05 -31.74 5.17
N LEU A 485 6.54 -32.57 4.25
CA LEU A 485 6.99 -32.13 2.93
C LEU A 485 5.83 -31.62 2.08
N ILE A 486 4.68 -32.31 2.11
CA ILE A 486 3.46 -31.87 1.41
C ILE A 486 2.95 -30.55 2.00
N ASP A 487 2.91 -30.43 3.34
CA ASP A 487 2.53 -29.19 4.02
C ASP A 487 3.49 -28.03 3.65
N SER A 488 4.80 -28.31 3.52
CA SER A 488 5.78 -27.33 3.05
C SER A 488 5.53 -26.92 1.59
N LEU A 489 5.20 -27.85 0.69
CA LEU A 489 4.79 -27.54 -0.68
C LEU A 489 3.51 -26.68 -0.70
N GLY A 490 2.58 -26.94 0.21
CA GLY A 490 1.38 -26.12 0.42
C GLY A 490 1.72 -24.70 0.86
N ASN A 491 2.62 -24.55 1.85
CA ASN A 491 3.13 -23.23 2.26
C ASN A 491 3.87 -22.50 1.14
N ALA A 492 4.56 -23.23 0.25
CA ALA A 492 5.21 -22.66 -0.92
C ALA A 492 4.21 -22.08 -1.91
N GLY A 493 3.03 -22.68 -2.06
CA GLY A 493 1.96 -22.16 -2.92
C GLY A 493 2.31 -22.14 -4.42
N SER A 494 3.37 -22.84 -4.84
CA SER A 494 3.84 -22.80 -6.22
C SER A 494 2.98 -23.70 -7.13
N ALA A 495 2.62 -23.19 -8.30
CA ALA A 495 1.91 -23.97 -9.33
C ALA A 495 2.76 -25.13 -9.87
N SER A 496 4.09 -25.08 -9.71
CA SER A 496 4.99 -26.18 -10.10
C SER A 496 4.74 -27.46 -9.31
N SER A 497 4.20 -27.38 -8.09
CA SER A 497 3.87 -28.54 -7.25
C SER A 497 2.64 -29.33 -7.72
N LEU A 498 1.84 -28.77 -8.63
CA LEU A 498 0.53 -29.35 -9.01
C LEU A 498 0.59 -30.77 -9.58
N PRO A 499 1.54 -31.15 -10.46
CA PRO A 499 1.63 -32.52 -10.96
C PRO A 499 1.81 -33.54 -9.85
N TYR A 500 2.60 -33.21 -8.83
CA TYR A 500 2.83 -34.10 -7.68
C TYR A 500 1.63 -34.15 -6.74
N LEU A 501 1.05 -32.99 -6.41
CA LEU A 501 -0.15 -32.92 -5.58
C LEU A 501 -1.32 -33.67 -6.22
N ALA A 502 -1.50 -33.58 -7.54
CA ALA A 502 -2.53 -34.31 -8.29
C ALA A 502 -2.43 -35.84 -8.13
N ASN A 503 -1.22 -36.39 -7.98
CA ASN A 503 -1.04 -37.80 -7.68
C ASN A 503 -1.37 -38.11 -6.20
N LEU A 504 -0.92 -37.25 -5.28
CA LEU A 504 -1.07 -37.47 -3.83
C LEU A 504 -2.52 -37.31 -3.33
N ILE A 505 -3.36 -36.54 -4.03
CA ILE A 505 -4.80 -36.50 -3.73
C ILE A 505 -5.51 -37.84 -4.01
N GLN A 506 -4.87 -38.77 -4.73
CA GLN A 506 -5.36 -40.13 -4.96
C GLN A 506 -4.66 -41.17 -4.07
N ASP A 507 -3.80 -40.74 -3.13
CA ASP A 507 -3.07 -41.65 -2.26
C ASP A 507 -4.02 -42.47 -1.38
N LYS A 508 -3.67 -43.74 -1.14
CA LYS A 508 -4.44 -44.66 -0.29
C LYS A 508 -4.50 -44.18 1.16
N ASP A 509 -3.47 -43.50 1.64
CA ASP A 509 -3.40 -42.99 3.00
C ASP A 509 -4.20 -41.68 3.13
N ILE A 510 -5.18 -41.70 4.03
CA ILE A 510 -6.11 -40.58 4.27
C ILE A 510 -5.36 -39.30 4.69
N ALA A 511 -4.27 -39.43 5.45
CA ALA A 511 -3.52 -38.27 5.94
C ALA A 511 -2.67 -37.63 4.84
N ILE A 512 -2.04 -38.45 3.98
CA ILE A 512 -1.29 -37.96 2.80
C ILE A 512 -2.26 -37.26 1.84
N ARG A 513 -3.37 -37.91 1.52
CA ARG A 513 -4.42 -37.34 0.66
C ARG A 513 -4.98 -36.04 1.23
N GLY A 514 -5.23 -36.00 2.54
CA GLY A 514 -5.73 -34.80 3.23
C GLY A 514 -4.75 -33.63 3.18
N SER A 515 -3.47 -33.88 3.46
CA SER A 515 -2.42 -32.86 3.36
C SER A 515 -2.27 -32.34 1.93
N ALA A 516 -2.33 -33.23 0.92
CA ALA A 516 -2.25 -32.84 -0.49
C ALA A 516 -3.42 -31.93 -0.92
N LEU A 517 -4.66 -32.26 -0.50
CA LEU A 517 -5.83 -31.40 -0.75
C LEU A 517 -5.69 -30.04 -0.07
N LEU A 518 -5.24 -30.03 1.19
CA LEU A 518 -5.04 -28.80 1.95
C LEU A 518 -3.93 -27.91 1.37
N ALA A 519 -2.90 -28.50 0.74
CA ALA A 519 -1.84 -27.75 0.06
C ALA A 519 -2.38 -26.95 -1.15
N LEU A 520 -3.42 -27.44 -1.83
CA LEU A 520 -4.04 -26.74 -2.97
C LEU A 520 -4.65 -25.38 -2.58
N ARG A 521 -4.90 -25.11 -1.28
CA ARG A 521 -5.52 -23.85 -0.82
C ARG A 521 -4.70 -22.60 -1.16
N SER A 522 -3.38 -22.73 -1.26
CA SER A 522 -2.44 -21.62 -1.40
C SER A 522 -1.88 -21.45 -2.82
N ILE A 523 -2.25 -22.31 -3.76
CA ILE A 523 -1.73 -22.28 -5.14
C ILE A 523 -2.61 -21.40 -6.03
N ASN A 524 -2.11 -20.24 -6.46
CA ASN A 524 -2.87 -19.31 -7.31
C ASN A 524 -2.87 -19.73 -8.80
N ASP A 525 -3.45 -20.89 -9.09
CA ASP A 525 -3.56 -21.47 -10.44
C ASP A 525 -4.92 -22.17 -10.58
N SER A 526 -5.61 -21.98 -11.70
CA SER A 526 -6.96 -22.54 -11.92
C SER A 526 -6.99 -24.06 -11.94
N ARG A 527 -5.87 -24.72 -12.27
CA ARG A 527 -5.76 -26.19 -12.20
C ARG A 527 -5.94 -26.71 -10.77
N ALA A 528 -5.62 -25.92 -9.75
CA ALA A 528 -5.91 -26.27 -8.36
C ALA A 528 -7.43 -26.29 -8.11
N ASP A 529 -8.17 -25.35 -8.70
CA ASP A 529 -9.64 -25.30 -8.62
C ASP A 529 -10.28 -26.51 -9.32
N ASP A 530 -9.71 -26.92 -10.46
CA ASP A 530 -10.15 -28.11 -11.20
C ASP A 530 -9.95 -29.39 -10.37
N LEU A 531 -8.79 -29.56 -9.73
CA LEU A 531 -8.51 -30.70 -8.85
C LEU A 531 -9.48 -30.76 -7.67
N LEU A 532 -9.74 -29.63 -7.02
CA LEU A 532 -10.70 -29.55 -5.91
C LEU A 532 -12.14 -29.84 -6.38
N THR A 533 -12.52 -29.32 -7.55
CA THR A 533 -13.82 -29.54 -8.17
C THR A 533 -14.05 -31.00 -8.50
N ASN A 534 -13.07 -31.65 -9.13
CA ASN A 534 -13.14 -33.08 -9.45
C ASN A 534 -13.22 -33.90 -8.16
N THR A 535 -12.42 -33.55 -7.15
CA THR A 535 -12.44 -34.21 -5.84
C THR A 535 -13.84 -34.19 -5.23
N ILE A 536 -14.51 -33.04 -5.17
CA ILE A 536 -15.85 -32.97 -4.56
C ILE A 536 -16.95 -33.63 -5.39
N LYS A 537 -16.82 -33.66 -6.72
CA LYS A 537 -17.77 -34.33 -7.61
C LYS A 537 -17.68 -35.86 -7.52
N GLU A 538 -16.46 -36.41 -7.55
CA GLU A 538 -16.23 -37.84 -7.69
C GLU A 538 -16.23 -38.59 -6.35
N ASN A 539 -15.89 -37.91 -5.24
CA ASN A 539 -15.73 -38.57 -3.95
C ASN A 539 -16.99 -38.52 -3.08
N LYS A 540 -17.16 -39.59 -2.30
CA LYS A 540 -18.19 -39.72 -1.25
C LYS A 540 -17.62 -39.92 0.15
N ASP A 541 -16.30 -40.10 0.25
CA ASP A 541 -15.61 -40.23 1.54
C ASP A 541 -15.65 -38.90 2.30
N TYR A 542 -16.13 -38.96 3.54
CA TYR A 542 -16.32 -37.79 4.39
C TYR A 542 -15.00 -37.03 4.63
N ALA A 543 -13.90 -37.74 4.93
CA ALA A 543 -12.62 -37.09 5.24
C ALA A 543 -12.04 -36.35 4.03
N THR A 544 -12.12 -36.95 2.85
CA THR A 544 -11.68 -36.36 1.58
C THR A 544 -12.52 -35.13 1.23
N LEU A 545 -13.85 -35.23 1.32
CA LEU A 545 -14.74 -34.09 1.08
C LEU A 545 -14.50 -32.95 2.05
N ARG A 546 -14.31 -33.25 3.34
CA ARG A 546 -13.99 -32.23 4.34
C ARG A 546 -12.71 -31.47 3.97
N ASN A 547 -11.61 -32.16 3.66
CA ASN A 547 -10.34 -31.51 3.32
C ASN A 547 -10.44 -30.67 2.04
N ALA A 548 -11.16 -31.15 1.02
CA ALA A 548 -11.38 -30.39 -0.21
C ALA A 548 -12.18 -29.11 0.06
N LEU A 549 -13.25 -29.20 0.88
CA LEU A 549 -14.04 -28.03 1.27
C LEU A 549 -13.24 -27.07 2.15
N ASP A 550 -12.41 -27.58 3.06
CA ASP A 550 -11.49 -26.78 3.88
C ASP A 550 -10.50 -26.00 2.99
N ALA A 551 -9.98 -26.62 1.93
CA ALA A 551 -9.13 -25.93 0.97
C ALA A 551 -9.89 -24.85 0.19
N ILE A 552 -11.10 -25.16 -0.31
CA ILE A 552 -11.96 -24.21 -1.05
C ILE A 552 -12.28 -22.95 -0.22
N GLU A 553 -12.44 -23.07 1.09
CA GLU A 553 -12.75 -21.93 1.98
C GLU A 553 -11.68 -20.82 1.95
N TYR A 554 -10.43 -21.14 1.62
CA TYR A 554 -9.33 -20.17 1.50
C TYR A 554 -9.07 -19.69 0.06
N ARG A 555 -9.82 -20.20 -0.92
CA ARG A 555 -9.63 -19.84 -2.33
C ARG A 555 -10.49 -18.65 -2.74
N GLN A 556 -10.05 -17.94 -3.78
CA GLN A 556 -10.83 -16.86 -4.35
C GLN A 556 -12.13 -17.40 -4.97
N PRO A 557 -13.29 -16.75 -4.71
CA PRO A 557 -14.55 -17.13 -5.32
C PRO A 557 -14.46 -17.14 -6.85
N ASN A 558 -14.79 -18.26 -7.47
CA ASN A 558 -14.87 -18.40 -8.93
C ASN A 558 -16.03 -19.32 -9.33
N ALA A 559 -16.43 -19.26 -10.59
CA ALA A 559 -17.61 -19.96 -11.09
C ALA A 559 -17.47 -21.49 -10.98
N THR A 560 -16.27 -22.02 -11.23
CA THR A 560 -15.98 -23.47 -11.18
C THR A 560 -16.24 -24.03 -9.78
N LEU A 561 -15.63 -23.41 -8.75
CA LEU A 561 -15.82 -23.81 -7.36
C LEU A 561 -17.26 -23.58 -6.90
N PHE A 562 -17.86 -22.43 -7.25
CA PHE A 562 -19.24 -22.12 -6.89
C PHE A 562 -20.23 -23.16 -7.42
N SER A 563 -20.16 -23.48 -8.72
CA SER A 563 -21.03 -24.49 -9.34
C SER A 563 -20.84 -25.87 -8.72
N ALA A 564 -19.60 -26.25 -8.42
CA ALA A 564 -19.30 -27.56 -7.86
C ALA A 564 -19.83 -27.70 -6.42
N VAL A 565 -19.66 -26.68 -5.57
CA VAL A 565 -20.21 -26.68 -4.20
C VAL A 565 -21.75 -26.60 -4.23
N LYS A 566 -22.32 -25.76 -5.10
CA LYS A 566 -23.77 -25.65 -5.32
C LYS A 566 -24.40 -26.98 -5.72
N GLN A 567 -23.74 -27.74 -6.58
CA GLN A 567 -24.21 -29.07 -6.95
C GLN A 567 -24.05 -30.05 -5.79
N LYS A 568 -22.89 -30.08 -5.13
CA LYS A 568 -22.60 -31.08 -4.09
C LYS A 568 -23.54 -30.98 -2.89
N VAL A 569 -23.96 -29.78 -2.51
CA VAL A 569 -24.81 -29.56 -1.33
C VAL A 569 -26.23 -30.12 -1.46
N THR A 570 -26.72 -30.37 -2.68
CA THR A 570 -28.05 -30.97 -2.90
C THR A 570 -28.05 -32.47 -2.65
N GLU A 571 -26.91 -33.13 -2.83
CA GLU A 571 -26.70 -34.57 -2.64
C GLU A 571 -26.13 -34.91 -1.26
N GLU A 572 -25.75 -33.90 -0.47
CA GLU A 572 -25.04 -34.05 0.80
C GLU A 572 -25.95 -34.57 1.92
N LYS A 573 -25.54 -35.69 2.52
CA LYS A 573 -26.26 -36.36 3.62
C LYS A 573 -25.71 -36.00 4.99
N SER A 574 -24.41 -35.68 5.07
CA SER A 574 -23.79 -35.26 6.32
C SER A 574 -24.20 -33.84 6.65
N GLU A 575 -24.86 -33.66 7.80
CA GLU A 575 -25.22 -32.32 8.27
C GLU A 575 -24.00 -31.41 8.39
N GLU A 576 -22.86 -31.95 8.81
CA GLU A 576 -21.63 -31.16 8.99
C GLU A 576 -21.03 -30.70 7.65
N LEU A 577 -20.93 -31.59 6.67
CA LEU A 577 -20.44 -31.21 5.33
C LEU A 577 -21.42 -30.25 4.65
N LYS A 578 -22.72 -30.45 4.83
CA LYS A 578 -23.76 -29.55 4.31
C LYS A 578 -23.64 -28.16 4.90
N ILE A 579 -23.45 -28.04 6.22
CA ILE A 579 -23.21 -26.76 6.90
C ILE A 579 -21.96 -26.07 6.33
N ARG A 580 -20.87 -26.82 6.11
CA ARG A 580 -19.63 -26.28 5.53
C ARG A 580 -19.83 -25.79 4.09
N GLN A 581 -20.51 -26.56 3.25
CA GLN A 581 -20.83 -26.17 1.87
C GLN A 581 -21.70 -24.91 1.83
N ILE A 582 -22.74 -24.83 2.68
CA ILE A 582 -23.58 -23.63 2.81
C ILE A 582 -22.75 -22.43 3.29
N LYS A 583 -21.80 -22.62 4.22
CA LYS A 583 -20.88 -21.56 4.65
C LYS A 583 -20.02 -21.05 3.49
N ILE A 584 -19.48 -21.95 2.68
CA ILE A 584 -18.68 -21.59 1.50
C ILE A 584 -19.52 -20.80 0.50
N LEU A 585 -20.73 -21.27 0.17
CA LEU A 585 -21.67 -20.55 -0.69
C LEU A 585 -21.99 -19.17 -0.12
N TRP A 586 -22.28 -19.08 1.18
CA TRP A 586 -22.51 -17.81 1.86
C TRP A 586 -21.33 -16.85 1.71
N ASN A 587 -20.10 -17.32 1.90
CA ASN A 587 -18.89 -16.51 1.74
C ASN A 587 -18.71 -16.01 0.29
N MET A 588 -19.16 -16.78 -0.69
CA MET A 588 -19.11 -16.44 -2.11
C MET A 588 -20.22 -15.47 -2.57
N ARG A 589 -21.21 -15.13 -1.73
CA ARG A 589 -22.41 -14.36 -2.12
C ARG A 589 -22.17 -12.99 -2.74
N LYS A 590 -21.04 -12.33 -2.42
CA LYS A 590 -20.69 -11.03 -3.01
C LYS A 590 -20.35 -11.17 -4.51
N ALA A 591 -19.66 -12.24 -4.87
CA ALA A 591 -19.35 -12.56 -6.27
C ALA A 591 -20.51 -13.26 -6.97
N PHE A 592 -21.30 -14.04 -6.22
CA PHE A 592 -22.44 -14.82 -6.74
C PHE A 592 -23.70 -14.57 -5.90
N PRO A 593 -24.50 -13.52 -6.19
CA PRO A 593 -25.68 -13.16 -5.40
C PRO A 593 -26.72 -14.29 -5.25
N GLU A 594 -26.78 -15.24 -6.18
CA GLU A 594 -27.62 -16.44 -6.08
C GLU A 594 -27.32 -17.27 -4.83
N ALA A 595 -26.09 -17.24 -4.31
CA ALA A 595 -25.71 -17.98 -3.11
C ALA A 595 -26.55 -17.60 -1.89
N GLU A 596 -26.96 -16.33 -1.80
CA GLU A 596 -27.84 -15.85 -0.73
C GLU A 596 -29.22 -16.53 -0.78
N ILE A 597 -29.79 -16.67 -1.98
CA ILE A 597 -31.08 -17.32 -2.20
C ILE A 597 -30.98 -18.80 -1.79
N ILE A 598 -29.88 -19.47 -2.18
CA ILE A 598 -29.62 -20.87 -1.83
C ILE A 598 -29.55 -21.05 -0.32
N VAL A 599 -28.74 -20.25 0.38
CA VAL A 599 -28.58 -20.34 1.84
C VAL A 599 -29.89 -20.03 2.57
N ARG A 600 -30.68 -19.05 2.11
CA ARG A 600 -32.03 -18.78 2.64
C ARG A 600 -32.97 -19.97 2.46
N GLY A 601 -32.89 -20.66 1.32
CA GLY A 601 -33.63 -21.91 1.08
C GLY A 601 -33.32 -22.96 2.15
N TYR A 602 -32.05 -23.22 2.42
CA TYR A 602 -31.62 -24.15 3.47
C TYR A 602 -32.04 -23.69 4.87
N ALA A 603 -31.98 -22.38 5.17
CA ALA A 603 -32.40 -21.84 6.46
C ALA A 603 -33.89 -22.05 6.77
N ASN A 604 -34.74 -22.05 5.73
CA ASN A 604 -36.19 -22.17 5.88
C ASN A 604 -36.67 -23.61 5.78
N ASN A 605 -36.07 -24.41 4.88
CA ASN A 605 -36.68 -25.64 4.39
C ASN A 605 -35.83 -26.90 4.60
N ASP A 606 -34.58 -26.82 5.09
CA ASP A 606 -33.78 -28.05 5.30
C ASP A 606 -34.42 -28.94 6.39
N PRO A 607 -34.49 -30.27 6.19
CA PRO A 607 -35.06 -31.19 7.18
C PRO A 607 -34.27 -31.24 8.50
N SER A 608 -32.98 -30.90 8.48
CA SER A 608 -32.16 -30.84 9.68
C SER A 608 -32.30 -29.49 10.39
N GLU A 609 -32.78 -29.51 11.63
CA GLU A 609 -32.78 -28.33 12.49
C GLU A 609 -31.38 -27.75 12.70
N LYS A 610 -30.36 -28.60 12.75
CA LYS A 610 -28.96 -28.17 12.90
C LYS A 610 -28.51 -27.35 11.69
N VAL A 611 -28.82 -27.82 10.48
CA VAL A 611 -28.51 -27.11 9.23
C VAL A 611 -29.26 -25.79 9.15
N LYS A 612 -30.57 -25.79 9.43
CA LYS A 612 -31.40 -24.57 9.46
C LYS A 612 -30.85 -23.52 10.42
N ASN A 613 -30.52 -23.92 11.65
CA ASN A 613 -30.02 -23.01 12.67
C ASN A 613 -28.65 -22.44 12.32
N ASN A 614 -27.75 -23.24 11.72
CA ASN A 614 -26.45 -22.74 11.26
C ASN A 614 -26.60 -21.78 10.07
N ALA A 615 -27.45 -22.09 9.10
CA ALA A 615 -27.72 -21.19 7.97
C ALA A 615 -28.32 -19.85 8.45
N LYS A 616 -29.28 -19.88 9.40
CA LYS A 616 -29.81 -18.67 10.06
C LYS A 616 -28.71 -17.90 10.78
N ALA A 617 -27.87 -18.57 11.56
CA ALA A 617 -26.77 -17.94 12.28
C ALA A 617 -25.79 -17.24 11.33
N MET A 618 -25.44 -17.84 10.18
CA MET A 618 -24.55 -17.23 9.18
C MET A 618 -25.12 -15.91 8.62
N MET A 619 -26.44 -15.86 8.39
CA MET A 619 -27.14 -14.65 7.93
C MET A 619 -27.23 -13.56 9.01
N LEU A 620 -27.22 -13.95 10.28
CA LEU A 620 -27.24 -13.03 11.42
C LEU A 620 -25.83 -12.53 11.78
N SER A 621 -24.82 -13.40 11.67
CA SER A 621 -23.41 -13.05 11.95
C SER A 621 -22.82 -12.13 10.89
N SER A 622 -23.40 -12.03 9.70
CA SER A 622 -23.02 -11.03 8.68
C SER A 622 -23.32 -9.57 9.07
N GLY A 623 -23.90 -9.32 10.24
CA GLY A 623 -23.94 -8.00 10.89
C GLY A 623 -22.94 -7.81 12.04
N VAL A 624 -22.16 -8.84 12.40
CA VAL A 624 -21.31 -8.85 13.61
C VAL A 624 -20.05 -9.70 13.40
N ARG A 625 -18.92 -9.00 13.24
CA ARG A 625 -17.52 -9.39 13.58
C ARG A 625 -16.80 -10.30 12.57
N TYR A 626 -15.47 -10.33 12.46
CA TYR A 626 -14.36 -9.97 13.35
C TYR A 626 -13.19 -9.42 12.54
#